data_AF-A0A9N9HYP9-F1
#
_entry.id   AF-A0A9N9HYP9-F1
#
_cell.length_a   1.000
_cell.length_b   1.000
_cell.length_c   1.000
_cell.angle_alpha   90.00
_cell.angle_beta   90.00
_cell.angle_gamma   90.00
#
_symmetry.space_group_name_H-M   'P 1'
#
loop_
_entity.id
_entity.type
_entity.pdbx_description
1 polymer ?
#
loop_
_entity_poly.entity_id
_entity_poly.type
_entity_poly.pdbx_seq_one_letter_code
_entity_poly.pdbx_strand_id
1 'polypeptide(L)' 'DRLEGYETERLINFLREDSELSHIELGDGFFTRLEGENITGHLFLKLTRQEFREFGMGLRPALELEDYIKKLCE' A
#
# COMPACT_ATOMS: atom_id res chain seq x y z
N ASP A 1 -1.38 -17.00 3.94
CA ASP A 1 -0.07 -16.39 4.23
C ASP A 1 -0.26 -15.04 4.89
N ARG A 2 0.63 -14.68 5.82
CA ARG A 2 0.59 -13.35 6.45
C ARG A 2 1.30 -12.37 5.53
N LEU A 3 0.64 -11.25 5.23
CA LEU A 3 1.18 -10.21 4.35
C LEU A 3 2.53 -9.67 4.83
N GLU A 4 2.79 -9.70 6.15
CA GLU A 4 4.07 -9.35 6.75
C GLU A 4 5.29 -10.08 6.15
N GLY A 5 5.11 -11.32 5.68
CA GLY A 5 6.19 -12.11 5.08
C GLY A 5 6.35 -11.92 3.56
N TYR A 6 5.66 -10.95 2.95
CA TYR A 6 5.74 -10.75 1.51
C TYR A 6 6.94 -9.88 1.15
N GLU A 7 7.76 -10.40 0.24
CA GLU A 7 8.72 -9.58 -0.50
C GLU A 7 7.98 -8.59 -1.41
N THR A 8 8.65 -7.50 -1.79
CA THR A 8 8.08 -6.35 -2.51
C THR A 8 7.28 -6.76 -3.76
N GLU A 9 7.80 -7.67 -4.59
CA GLU A 9 7.09 -8.15 -5.79
C GLU A 9 5.77 -8.87 -5.43
N ARG A 10 5.81 -9.73 -4.40
CA ARG A 10 4.64 -10.47 -3.95
C ARG A 10 3.60 -9.55 -3.33
N LEU A 11 4.03 -8.52 -2.60
CA LEU A 11 3.18 -7.45 -2.10
C LEU A 11 2.47 -6.73 -3.26
N ILE A 12 3.22 -6.29 -4.27
CA ILE A 12 2.64 -5.58 -5.42
C ILE A 12 1.60 -6.44 -6.15
N ASN A 13 1.90 -7.72 -6.38
CA ASN A 13 0.95 -8.64 -7.01
C ASN A 13 -0.33 -8.79 -6.18
N PHE A 14 -0.20 -8.97 -4.87
CA PHE A 14 -1.33 -9.02 -3.96
C PHE A 14 -2.20 -7.76 -4.04
N LEU A 15 -1.58 -6.57 -3.97
CA LEU A 15 -2.31 -5.30 -4.02
C LEU A 15 -2.99 -5.05 -5.38
N ARG A 16 -2.43 -5.55 -6.48
CA ARG A 16 -3.06 -5.44 -7.82
C ARG A 16 -4.29 -6.35 -7.97
N GLU A 17 -4.32 -7.47 -7.26
CA GLU A 17 -5.43 -8.42 -7.29
C GLU A 17 -6.53 -8.08 -6.28
N ASP A 18 -6.24 -7.22 -5.29
CA ASP A 18 -7.19 -6.86 -4.25
C ASP A 18 -8.28 -5.91 -4.77
N SER A 19 -9.50 -6.44 -4.87
CA SER A 19 -10.68 -5.66 -5.27
C SER A 19 -11.01 -4.51 -4.34
N GLU A 20 -10.61 -4.56 -3.06
CA GLU A 20 -10.80 -3.42 -2.14
C GLU A 20 -9.94 -2.22 -2.56
N LEU A 21 -8.82 -2.40 -3.26
CA LEU A 21 -8.02 -1.27 -3.72
C LEU A 21 -8.58 -0.61 -4.99
N SER A 22 -9.53 -1.24 -5.69
CA SER A 22 -10.09 -0.73 -6.94
C SER A 22 -10.79 0.63 -6.83
N HIS A 23 -11.24 1.02 -5.63
CA HIS A 23 -11.91 2.30 -5.38
C HIS A 23 -10.97 3.39 -4.86
N ILE A 24 -9.71 3.05 -4.56
CA ILE A 24 -8.72 3.99 -4.03
C ILE A 24 -7.87 4.51 -5.18
N GLU A 25 -7.78 5.83 -5.30
CA GLU A 25 -6.91 6.48 -6.28
C GLU A 25 -5.44 6.41 -5.82
N LEU A 26 -4.80 5.26 -6.01
CA LEU A 26 -3.40 5.04 -5.60
C LEU A 26 -2.41 5.96 -6.34
N GLY A 27 -2.75 6.42 -7.54
CA GLY A 27 -1.89 7.22 -8.40
C GLY A 27 -0.84 6.40 -9.14
N ASP A 28 -0.41 6.90 -10.30
CA ASP A 28 0.41 6.15 -11.27
C ASP A 28 1.78 5.71 -10.73
N GLY A 29 2.31 6.40 -9.71
CA GLY A 29 3.63 6.15 -9.14
C GLY A 29 3.66 5.21 -7.94
N PHE A 30 2.51 4.77 -7.42
CA PHE A 30 2.44 4.06 -6.14
C PHE A 30 3.25 2.76 -6.14
N PHE A 31 2.98 1.86 -7.08
CA PHE A 31 3.69 0.59 -7.16
C PHE A 31 5.18 0.76 -7.49
N THR A 32 5.52 1.73 -8.34
CA THR A 32 6.92 2.06 -8.67
C THR A 32 7.69 2.54 -7.44
N ARG A 33 7.04 3.27 -6.51
CA ARG A 33 7.67 3.69 -5.26
C ARG A 33 7.86 2.53 -4.29
N LEU A 34 6.85 1.65 -4.15
CA LEU A 34 7.00 0.43 -3.35
C LEU A 34 8.18 -0.41 -3.84
N GLU A 35 8.30 -0.58 -5.15
CA GLU A 35 9.42 -1.30 -5.78
C GLU A 35 10.76 -0.58 -5.58
N GLY A 36 10.83 0.72 -5.89
CA GLY A 36 12.05 1.51 -5.82
C GLY A 36 12.62 1.69 -4.40
N GLU A 37 11.75 1.73 -3.39
CA GLU A 37 12.15 1.81 -1.98
C GLU A 37 12.26 0.43 -1.31
N ASN A 38 12.01 -0.65 -2.06
CA ASN A 38 11.99 -2.03 -1.57
C ASN A 38 11.09 -2.23 -0.34
N ILE A 39 9.86 -1.72 -0.43
CA ILE A 39 8.85 -1.83 0.62
C ILE A 39 8.28 -3.25 0.62
N THR A 40 8.72 -4.05 1.60
CA THR A 40 8.15 -5.38 1.88
C THR A 40 6.80 -5.27 2.58
N GLY A 41 6.04 -6.35 2.65
CA GLY A 41 4.74 -6.39 3.32
C GLY A 41 4.82 -5.97 4.80
N HIS A 42 5.89 -6.34 5.51
CA HIS A 42 6.14 -5.87 6.86
C HIS A 42 6.29 -4.33 6.96
N LEU A 43 6.98 -3.71 6.01
CA LEU A 43 7.14 -2.25 5.97
C LEU A 43 5.86 -1.55 5.51
N PHE A 44 5.17 -2.13 4.52
CA PHE A 44 3.90 -1.63 4.01
C PHE A 44 2.85 -1.46 5.12
N LEU A 45 2.71 -2.47 5.98
CA LEU A 45 1.78 -2.44 7.12
C LEU A 45 2.10 -1.34 8.16
N LYS A 46 3.26 -0.71 8.08
CA LYS A 46 3.70 0.39 8.96
C LYS A 46 3.59 1.77 8.32
N LEU A 47 3.35 1.85 7.01
CA LEU A 47 3.18 3.13 6.33
C LEU A 47 1.94 3.84 6.88
N THR A 48 2.05 5.15 7.05
CA THR A 48 0.96 6.01 7.51
C THR A 48 0.44 6.85 6.35
N ARG A 49 -0.66 7.55 6.61
CA ARG A 49 -1.18 8.58 5.70
C ARG A 49 -0.11 9.59 5.26
N GLN A 50 0.85 9.92 6.12
CA GLN A 50 1.89 10.89 5.76
C GLN A 50 2.79 10.34 4.64
N GLU A 51 3.31 9.11 4.76
CA GLU A 51 4.14 8.50 3.73
C GLU A 51 3.37 8.37 2.40
N PHE A 52 2.08 8.02 2.44
CA PHE A 52 1.27 7.99 1.22
C PHE A 52 1.12 9.36 0.55
N ARG A 53 1.06 10.44 1.32
CA ARG A 53 1.08 11.79 0.76
C ARG A 53 2.45 12.15 0.18
N GLU A 54 3.54 11.70 0.78
CA GLU A 54 4.90 11.82 0.22
C GLU A 54 5.05 10.99 -1.07
N PHE A 55 4.26 9.93 -1.22
CA PHE A 55 4.13 9.15 -2.45
C PHE A 55 3.33 9.88 -3.55
N GLY A 56 2.74 11.04 -3.24
CA GLY A 56 2.00 11.88 -4.17
C GLY A 56 0.48 11.72 -4.10
N MET A 57 -0.04 10.95 -3.14
CA MET A 57 -1.48 10.80 -2.97
C MET A 57 -2.12 12.08 -2.39
N GLY A 58 -3.35 12.35 -2.83
CA GLY A 58 -4.23 13.31 -2.17
C GLY A 58 -4.62 12.85 -0.76
N LEU A 59 -5.17 13.77 0.04
CA LEU A 59 -5.57 13.49 1.42
C LEU A 59 -6.57 12.32 1.52
N ARG A 60 -7.57 12.29 0.63
CA ARG A 60 -8.62 11.25 0.61
C ARG A 60 -8.08 9.85 0.30
N PRO A 61 -7.38 9.60 -0.82
CA PRO A 61 -6.84 8.26 -1.10
C PRO A 61 -5.83 7.80 -0.04
N ALA A 62 -5.02 8.72 0.52
CA ALA A 62 -4.11 8.38 1.61
C ALA A 62 -4.84 7.94 2.90
N LEU A 63 -6.00 8.53 3.18
CA LEU A 63 -6.89 8.14 4.28
C LEU A 63 -7.49 6.75 4.04
N GLU A 64 -8.05 6.53 2.85
CA GLU A 64 -8.68 5.25 2.47
C GLU A 64 -7.66 4.10 2.50
N LEU A 65 -6.42 4.34 2.04
CA LEU A 65 -5.36 3.34 2.06
C LEU A 65 -4.85 3.03 3.47
N GLU A 66 -4.74 4.04 4.34
CA GLU A 66 -4.39 3.85 5.74
C GLU A 66 -5.43 2.99 6.47
N ASP A 67 -6.72 3.20 6.20
CA ASP A 67 -7.79 2.39 6.79
C ASP A 67 -7.83 0.97 6.20
N TYR A 68 -7.54 0.80 4.92
CA TYR A 68 -7.33 -0.53 4.31
C TYR A 68 -6.22 -1.32 5.03
N ILE A 69 -5.07 -0.68 5.29
CA ILE A 69 -3.96 -1.34 6.01
C ILE A 69 -4.36 -1.74 7.42
N LYS A 70 -5.12 -0.92 8.14
CA LYS A 70 -5.61 -1.26 9.47
C LYS A 70 -6.46 -2.53 9.45
N LYS A 71 -7.35 -2.69 8.46
CA LYS A 71 -8.17 -3.91 8.29
C LYS A 71 -7.33 -5.15 8.01
N LEU A 72 -6.20 -5.02 7.31
CA LEU A 72 -5.28 -6.14 7.07
C LEU A 72 -4.55 -6.61 8.34
N CYS A 73 -4.49 -5.77 9.37
CA CYS A 73 -3.87 -6.06 10.66
C CYS A 73 -4.84 -6.63 11.70
N GLU A 74 -6.15 -6.60 11.43
CA GLU A 74 -7.21 -7.21 12.25
C GLU A 74 -7.35 -8.72 11.98
#